data_AF-A0A1I2SBS3-F1
#
_entry.id   AF-A0A1I2SBS3-F1
#
_cell.length_a   1.000
_cell.length_b   1.000
_cell.length_c   1.000
_cell.angle_alpha   90.00
_cell.angle_beta   90.00
_cell.angle_gamma   90.00
#
_symmetry.space_group_name_H-M   'P 1'
#
loop_
_entity.id
_entity.type
_entity.pdbx_description
1 polymer ?
#
loop_
_entity_poly.entity_id
_entity_poly.type
_entity_poly.pdbx_seq_one_letter_code
_entity_poly.pdbx_strand_id
1 'polypeptide(L)'
;MTRDFYDRKKRELETLRREAGKLHLEYIRLGRTEGRKAQRDWWITKGNLRKYVNLIHTVQMLDEMLAPYEICNDIRKINLQEHMKWHYLTF
;
A
#
# COMPACT_ATOMS: atom_id res chain seq x y z
N MET A 1 21.15 -5.74 -5.35
CA MET A 1 20.06 -5.24 -6.23
C MET A 1 20.69 -4.33 -7.28
N THR A 2 20.43 -4.52 -8.57
CA THR A 2 20.91 -3.60 -9.63
C THR A 2 19.97 -2.41 -9.77
N ARG A 3 20.45 -1.29 -10.34
CA ARG A 3 19.64 -0.09 -10.58
C ARG A 3 18.43 -0.37 -11.48
N ASP A 4 18.62 -1.10 -12.58
CA ASP A 4 17.52 -1.45 -13.50
C ASP A 4 16.44 -2.30 -12.83
N PHE A 5 16.86 -3.22 -11.95
CA PHE A 5 15.94 -4.03 -11.17
C PHE A 5 15.18 -3.20 -10.14
N TYR A 6 15.88 -2.29 -9.45
CA TYR A 6 15.28 -1.32 -8.53
C TYR A 6 14.23 -0.47 -9.24
N ASP A 7 14.56 0.13 -10.38
CA ASP A 7 13.66 1.01 -11.13
C ASP A 7 12.40 0.27 -11.60
N ARG A 8 12.55 -0.98 -12.06
CA ARG A 8 11.40 -1.84 -12.42
C ARG A 8 10.49 -2.08 -11.21
N LYS A 9 11.07 -2.46 -10.07
CA LYS A 9 10.30 -2.75 -8.85
C LYS A 9 9.71 -1.49 -8.21
N LYS A 10 10.36 -0.35 -8.34
CA LYS A 10 9.84 0.95 -7.91
C LYS A 10 8.59 1.35 -8.70
N ARG A 11 8.60 1.17 -10.02
CA ARG A 11 7.42 1.41 -10.88
C ARG A 11 6.27 0.47 -10.55
N GLU A 12 6.57 -0.81 -10.26
CA GLU A 12 5.59 -1.79 -9.82
C GLU A 12 4.95 -1.36 -8.49
N LEU A 13 5.75 -0.97 -7.50
CA LEU A 13 5.30 -0.45 -6.22
C LEU A 13 4.38 0.77 -6.38
N GLU A 14 4.76 1.75 -7.21
CA GLU A 14 3.94 2.94 -7.47
C GLU A 14 2.61 2.60 -8.16
N THR A 15 2.62 1.63 -9.06
CA THR A 15 1.41 1.16 -9.74
C THR A 15 0.44 0.54 -8.73
N LEU A 16 0.93 -0.35 -7.88
CA LEU A 16 0.12 -1.00 -6.83
C LEU A 16 -0.42 0.01 -5.81
N ARG A 17 0.39 1.01 -5.42
CA ARG A 17 -0.07 2.11 -4.55
C ARG A 17 -1.22 2.90 -5.19
N ARG A 18 -1.12 3.20 -6.48
CA ARG A 18 -2.20 3.88 -7.22
C ARG A 18 -3.48 3.03 -7.26
N GLU A 19 -3.37 1.73 -7.49
CA GLU A 19 -4.52 0.82 -7.50
C GLU A 19 -5.19 0.71 -6.13
N ALA A 20 -4.41 0.53 -5.06
CA ALA A 20 -4.91 0.54 -3.70
C ALA A 20 -5.59 1.88 -3.36
N GLY A 21 -4.99 3.00 -3.75
CA GLY A 21 -5.56 4.33 -3.59
C GLY A 21 -6.90 4.50 -4.31
N LYS A 22 -7.05 3.99 -5.54
CA LYS A 22 -8.33 4.03 -6.28
C LYS A 22 -9.43 3.26 -5.54
N LEU A 23 -9.14 2.05 -5.05
CA LEU A 23 -10.09 1.26 -4.26
C LEU A 23 -10.49 1.99 -2.97
N HIS A 24 -9.52 2.59 -2.28
CA HIS A 24 -9.79 3.35 -1.05
C HIS A 24 -10.66 4.59 -1.32
N LEU A 25 -10.40 5.31 -2.41
CA LEU A 25 -11.19 6.46 -2.81
C LEU A 25 -12.62 6.07 -3.20
N GLU A 26 -12.79 4.94 -3.89
CA GLU A 26 -14.13 4.40 -4.19
C GLU A 26 -14.91 4.11 -2.91
N TYR A 27 -14.26 3.46 -1.93
CA TYR A 27 -14.84 3.21 -0.61
C TYR A 27 -15.26 4.50 0.12
N ILE A 28 -14.42 5.55 0.09
CA ILE A 28 -14.74 6.86 0.68
C ILE A 28 -15.90 7.50 -0.08
N ARG A 29 -15.88 7.47 -1.42
CA ARG A 29 -16.93 8.04 -2.28
C ARG A 29 -18.28 7.45 -1.92
N LEU A 30 -18.38 6.12 -1.84
CA LEU A 30 -19.62 5.41 -1.48
C LEU A 30 -20.16 5.82 -0.11
N GLY A 31 -19.27 5.99 0.89
CA GLY A 31 -19.68 6.49 2.21
C GLY A 31 -20.24 7.90 2.18
N ARG A 32 -19.77 8.75 1.25
CA ARG A 32 -20.25 10.13 1.07
C ARG A 32 -21.53 10.22 0.22
N THR A 33 -21.66 9.40 -0.82
CA THR A 33 -22.75 9.52 -1.81
C THR A 33 -23.93 8.60 -1.53
N GLU A 34 -23.68 7.39 -1.05
CA GLU A 34 -24.69 6.32 -0.90
C GLU A 34 -24.88 5.92 0.58
N GLY A 35 -24.06 6.47 1.48
CA GLY A 35 -24.17 6.31 2.92
C GLY A 35 -23.43 5.08 3.48
N ARG A 36 -23.49 4.93 4.82
CA ARG A 36 -22.70 3.93 5.55
C ARG A 36 -23.06 2.48 5.21
N LYS A 37 -24.30 2.22 4.78
CA LYS A 37 -24.75 0.87 4.43
C LYS A 37 -24.08 0.40 3.12
N ALA A 38 -24.20 1.19 2.04
CA ALA A 38 -23.54 0.91 0.77
C ALA A 38 -22.01 0.80 0.92
N GLN A 39 -21.42 1.66 1.74
CA GLN A 39 -20.00 1.61 2.08
C GLN A 39 -19.59 0.27 2.74
N ARG A 40 -20.37 -0.23 3.72
CA ARG A 40 -20.11 -1.53 4.37
C ARG A 40 -20.33 -2.69 3.41
N ASP A 41 -21.42 -2.67 2.66
CA ASP A 41 -21.77 -3.72 1.70
C ASP A 41 -20.69 -3.85 0.62
N TRP A 42 -20.09 -2.73 0.21
CA TRP A 42 -18.98 -2.74 -0.74
C TRP A 42 -17.73 -3.46 -0.21
N TRP A 43 -17.39 -3.33 1.07
CA TRP A 43 -16.31 -4.12 1.66
C TRP A 43 -16.68 -5.59 1.83
N ILE A 44 -17.90 -5.86 2.27
CA ILE A 44 -18.40 -7.21 2.55
C ILE A 44 -18.58 -8.02 1.25
N THR A 45 -18.75 -7.34 0.11
CA THR A 45 -18.75 -7.95 -1.22
C THR A 45 -17.42 -8.70 -1.41
N LYS A 46 -17.51 -10.04 -1.33
CA LYS A 46 -16.39 -10.99 -1.40
C LYS A 46 -15.59 -10.76 -2.69
N GLY A 47 -14.58 -9.89 -2.60
CA GLY A 47 -13.78 -9.48 -3.75
C GLY A 47 -13.02 -8.20 -3.44
N ASN A 48 -13.72 -7.16 -2.97
CA ASN A 48 -13.12 -5.85 -2.74
C ASN A 48 -12.18 -5.86 -1.53
N LEU A 49 -12.63 -6.39 -0.39
CA LEU A 49 -11.80 -6.47 0.82
C LEU A 49 -10.56 -7.33 0.59
N ARG A 50 -10.73 -8.52 0.03
CA ARG A 50 -9.60 -9.40 -0.28
C ARG A 50 -8.64 -8.75 -1.27
N LYS A 51 -9.15 -8.12 -2.33
CA LYS A 51 -8.32 -7.41 -3.32
C LYS A 51 -7.52 -6.29 -2.68
N TYR A 52 -8.16 -5.46 -1.84
CA TYR A 52 -7.49 -4.36 -1.17
C TYR A 52 -6.44 -4.84 -0.17
N VAL A 53 -6.76 -5.83 0.68
CA VAL A 53 -5.81 -6.41 1.63
C VAL A 53 -4.60 -7.00 0.90
N ASN A 54 -4.82 -7.75 -0.18
CA ASN A 54 -3.74 -8.31 -0.98
C ASN A 54 -2.86 -7.21 -1.60
N LEU A 55 -3.48 -6.16 -2.16
CA LEU A 55 -2.74 -5.03 -2.73
C LEU A 55 -1.87 -4.33 -1.68
N ILE A 56 -2.43 -4.03 -0.51
CA ILE A 56 -1.67 -3.40 0.59
C ILE A 56 -0.53 -4.30 1.05
N HIS A 57 -0.77 -5.60 1.20
CA HIS A 57 0.26 -6.55 1.58
C HIS A 57 1.39 -6.62 0.56
N THR A 58 1.08 -6.69 -0.74
CA THR A 58 2.10 -6.67 -1.81
C THR A 58 2.88 -5.35 -1.82
N VAL A 59 2.20 -4.22 -1.59
CA VAL A 59 2.85 -2.90 -1.44
C VAL A 59 3.84 -2.90 -0.28
N GLN A 60 3.48 -3.47 0.87
CA GLN A 60 4.36 -3.56 2.04
C GLN A 60 5.59 -4.42 1.73
N MET A 61 5.38 -5.63 1.20
CA MET A 61 6.49 -6.52 0.84
C MET A 61 7.47 -5.88 -0.14
N LEU A 62 6.96 -5.18 -1.17
CA LEU A 62 7.81 -4.49 -2.13
C LEU A 62 8.52 -3.28 -1.53
N ASP A 63 7.88 -2.53 -0.64
CA ASP A 63 8.53 -1.41 0.05
C ASP A 63 9.67 -1.89 0.95
N GLU A 64 9.45 -2.95 1.72
CA GLU A 64 10.46 -3.61 2.55
C GLU A 64 11.61 -4.16 1.72
N MET A 65 11.31 -4.76 0.56
CA MET A 65 12.32 -5.27 -0.37
C MET A 65 13.21 -4.16 -0.93
N LEU A 66 12.64 -2.97 -1.21
CA LEU A 66 13.37 -1.84 -1.79
C LEU A 66 14.13 -1.03 -0.75
N ALA A 67 13.68 -1.02 0.51
CA ALA A 67 14.25 -0.20 1.57
C ALA A 67 15.78 -0.33 1.74
N PRO A 68 16.40 -1.55 1.75
CA PRO A 68 17.85 -1.67 1.88
C PRO A 68 18.61 -0.98 0.76
N TYR A 69 18.13 -1.08 -0.48
CA TYR A 69 18.76 -0.42 -1.62
C TYR A 69 18.62 1.11 -1.52
N GLU A 70 17.44 1.59 -1.13
CA GLU A 70 17.19 3.03 -0.98
C GLU A 70 18.03 3.66 0.15
N ILE A 71 18.28 2.92 1.23
CA ILE A 71 19.14 3.35 2.34
C ILE A 71 20.61 3.41 1.89
N CYS A 72 21.12 2.34 1.27
CA CYS A 72 22.52 2.28 0.84
C CYS A 72 22.90 3.31 -0.24
N ASN A 73 21.91 3.87 -0.94
CA ASN A 73 22.10 4.87 -1.99
C ASN A 73 21.56 6.25 -1.58
N ASP A 74 21.30 6.49 -0.28
CA ASP A 74 20.81 7.77 0.27
C ASP A 74 19.49 8.29 -0.34
N ILE A 75 18.70 7.41 -0.97
CA ILE A 75 17.39 7.73 -1.56
C ILE A 75 16.33 7.86 -0.45
N ARG A 76 16.39 6.97 0.56
CA ARG A 76 15.49 6.98 1.72
C ARG A 76 16.29 7.27 2.98
N LYS A 77 15.94 8.34 3.69
CA LYS A 77 16.43 8.57 5.05
C LYS A 77 15.70 7.63 6.02
N ILE A 78 16.45 6.89 6.83
CA ILE A 78 15.87 6.11 7.93
C ILE A 78 15.28 7.10 8.92
N ASN A 79 13.97 7.30 8.87
CA ASN A 79 13.27 7.95 9.97
C ASN A 79 12.95 6.88 11.01
N LEU A 80 13.82 6.76 12.02
CA LEU A 80 13.67 5.80 13.14
C LEU A 80 12.27 5.87 13.79
N GLN A 81 11.64 7.05 13.79
CA GLN A 81 10.30 7.26 14.30
C GLN A 81 9.18 6.67 13.41
N GLU A 82 9.36 6.64 12.09
CA GLU A 82 8.41 6.00 11.17
C GLU A 82 8.59 4.48 11.16
N HIS A 83 9.83 3.99 11.23
CA HIS A 83 10.13 2.55 11.27
C HIS A 83 9.51 1.85 12.49
N MET A 84 9.40 2.54 13.63
CA MET A 84 8.69 2.01 14.80
C MET A 84 7.17 1.98 14.65
N LYS A 85 6.54 2.90 13.89
CA LYS A 85 5.07 2.94 13.74
C LYS A 85 4.52 1.73 12.97
N TRP A 86 5.28 1.15 12.06
CA TRP A 86 4.83 -0.01 11.26
C TRP A 86 4.85 -1.33 12.04
N HIS A 87 5.70 -1.48 13.07
CA HIS A 87 5.70 -2.67 13.93
C HIS A 87 4.47 -2.76 14.85
N TYR A 88 3.79 -1.65 15.12
CA TYR A 88 2.59 -1.62 15.97
C TYR A 88 1.28 -1.93 15.24
N LEU A 89 1.32 -2.21 13.93
CA LEU A 89 0.13 -2.68 13.18
C LEU A 89 0.08 -4.21 13.01
N THR A 90 1.02 -4.93 13.63
CA THR A 90 1.12 -6.40 13.63
C THR A 90 0.89 -7.04 15.01
N PHE A 91 0.12 -6.40 15.90
CA PHE A 91 -0.40 -7.01 17.12
C PHE A 91 -1.88 -6.66 17.34
#